data_AF-A0A1G1HWS7-F1
#
_entry.id   AF-A0A1G1HWS7-F1
#
_cell.length_a   1.000
_cell.length_b   1.000
_cell.length_c   1.000
_cell.angle_alpha   90.00
_cell.angle_beta   90.00
_cell.angle_gamma   90.00
#
_symmetry.space_group_name_H-M   'P 1'
#
loop_
_entity.id
_entity.type
_entity.pdbx_description
1 polymer ?
#
loop_
_entity_poly.entity_id
_entity_poly.type
_entity_poly.pdbx_seq_one_letter_code
_entity_poly.pdbx_strand_id
1 'polypeptide(L)' 'MPTLFRLPVVPLLAALAFVLLSACAPPPPPGDPLLHKVRPPFPGAIWVPGHYGPGGKWFPGHWKKP' A
#
# COMPACT_ATOMS: atom_id res chain seq x y z
N MET A 1 2.04 -16.32 -49.37
CA MET A 1 2.38 -16.71 -47.99
C MET A 1 1.66 -15.76 -47.04
N PRO A 2 0.44 -16.04 -46.54
CA PRO A 2 -0.20 -15.13 -45.61
C PRO A 2 0.27 -15.46 -44.19
N THR A 3 0.99 -14.51 -43.63
CA THR A 3 1.45 -14.43 -42.25
C THR A 3 0.24 -14.36 -41.31
N LEU A 4 -0.36 -15.51 -40.99
CA LEU A 4 -1.52 -15.59 -40.11
C LEU A 4 -1.07 -15.80 -38.66
N PHE A 5 -1.54 -14.90 -37.79
CA PHE A 5 -1.73 -15.10 -36.36
C PHE A 5 -0.48 -15.41 -35.52
N ARG A 6 0.38 -14.41 -35.33
CA ARG A 6 1.04 -14.28 -34.01
C ARG A 6 0.04 -13.68 -33.04
N LEU A 7 -0.79 -14.54 -32.45
CA LEU A 7 -1.66 -14.17 -31.34
C LEU A 7 -0.83 -13.41 -30.29
N PRO A 8 -1.31 -12.28 -29.75
CA PRO A 8 -0.63 -11.51 -28.71
C PRO A 8 -0.68 -12.23 -27.35
N VAL A 9 -0.59 -13.56 -27.34
CA VAL A 9 -0.65 -14.39 -26.13
C VAL A 9 0.53 -14.07 -25.24
N VAL A 10 1.72 -13.87 -25.79
CA VAL A 10 2.92 -13.53 -25.01
C VAL A 10 2.80 -12.17 -24.30
N PRO A 11 2.48 -11.05 -24.98
CA PRO A 11 2.28 -9.78 -24.28
C PRO A 11 1.06 -9.78 -23.34
N LEU A 12 0.00 -10.53 -23.66
CA LEU A 12 -1.17 -10.67 -22.80
C LEU A 12 -0.84 -11.43 -21.50
N LEU A 13 -0.10 -12.53 -21.57
CA LEU A 13 0.35 -13.28 -20.41
C LEU A 13 1.34 -12.48 -19.56
N ALA A 14 2.23 -11.71 -20.20
CA ALA A 14 3.14 -10.82 -19.50
C ALA A 14 2.40 -9.69 -18.75
N ALA A 15 1.40 -9.07 -19.38
CA ALA A 15 0.56 -8.07 -18.72
C ALA A 15 -0.25 -8.67 -17.57
N LEU A 16 -0.83 -9.86 -17.74
CA LEU A 16 -1.57 -10.55 -16.68
C LEU A 16 -0.66 -10.91 -15.50
N ALA A 17 0.56 -11.41 -15.76
CA ALA A 17 1.55 -11.65 -14.73
C ALA A 17 1.91 -10.34 -14.00
N PHE A 18 2.15 -9.25 -14.72
CA PHE A 18 2.47 -7.96 -14.11
C PHE A 18 1.35 -7.43 -13.20
N VAL A 19 0.08 -7.60 -13.62
CA VAL A 19 -1.10 -7.25 -12.82
C VAL A 19 -1.20 -8.13 -11.57
N LEU A 20 -0.96 -9.44 -11.70
CA LEU A 20 -0.97 -10.38 -10.57
C LEU A 20 0.16 -10.12 -9.58
N LEU A 21 1.36 -9.75 -10.06
CA LEU A 21 2.49 -9.35 -9.21
C LEU A 21 2.24 -7.99 -8.54
N SER A 22 1.61 -7.05 -9.23
CA SER A 22 1.32 -5.71 -8.71
C SER A 22 0.16 -5.67 -7.71
N ALA A 23 -0.63 -6.74 -7.60
CA ALA A 23 -1.71 -6.86 -6.61
C ALA A 23 -1.23 -6.99 -5.16
N CYS A 24 0.08 -7.10 -4.94
CA CYS A 24 0.71 -7.10 -3.62
C CYS A 24 1.21 -5.72 -3.18
N ALA A 25 0.68 -4.63 -3.74
CA ALA A 25 0.87 -3.32 -3.12
C ALA A 25 0.01 -3.28 -1.85
N PRO A 26 0.60 -3.22 -0.64
CA PRO A 26 -0.18 -3.07 0.57
C PRO A 26 -1.02 -1.79 0.45
N PRO A 27 -2.29 -1.79 0.91
CA PRO A 27 -3.10 -0.59 0.92
C PRO A 27 -2.32 0.54 1.58
N PRO A 28 -2.37 1.79 1.06
CA PRO A 28 -1.67 2.90 1.66
C PRO A 28 -2.06 2.96 3.13
N PRO A 29 -1.08 2.99 4.05
CA PRO A 29 -1.38 2.87 5.46
C PRO A 29 -2.30 4.01 5.89
N PRO A 30 -3.44 3.72 6.57
CA PRO A 30 -4.22 4.76 7.23
C PRO A 30 -3.33 5.35 8.34
N GLY A 31 -2.65 6.43 7.99
CA GLY A 31 -1.51 6.92 8.75
C GLY A 31 -1.33 8.43 8.67
N ASP A 32 -2.23 9.14 8.00
CA ASP A 32 -2.20 10.60 7.97
C ASP A 32 -3.39 11.18 8.77
N PRO A 33 -3.13 11.80 9.94
CA PRO A 33 -4.14 12.49 10.73
C PRO A 33 -4.50 13.84 10.11
N LEU A 34 -3.84 14.24 9.02
CA LEU A 34 -4.22 15.42 8.25
C LEU A 34 -5.37 15.10 7.29
N LEU A 35 -5.50 13.84 6.85
CA LEU A 35 -6.63 13.40 6.02
C LEU A 35 -7.93 13.33 6.84
N HIS A 36 -7.82 12.81 8.06
CA HIS A 36 -8.92 12.75 9.02
C HIS A 36 -8.56 13.72 10.12
N LYS A 37 -9.08 14.96 10.07
CA LYS A 37 -8.81 16.10 10.97
C LYS A 37 -9.08 15.79 12.46
N VAL A 38 -8.35 14.84 13.02
CA VAL A 38 -8.46 14.34 14.38
C VAL A 38 -7.53 15.20 15.21
N ARG A 39 -8.11 15.94 16.15
CA ARG A 39 -7.31 16.73 17.09
C ARG A 39 -6.48 15.82 18.00
N PRO A 40 -5.28 16.25 18.42
CA PRO A 40 -4.50 15.53 19.42
C PRO A 40 -5.33 15.30 20.70
N PRO A 41 -5.29 14.09 21.29
CA PRO A 41 -6.03 13.79 22.52
C PRO A 41 -5.47 14.48 23.78
N PHE A 42 -4.21 14.94 23.75
CA PHE A 42 -3.56 15.63 24.86
C PHE A 42 -2.51 16.64 24.36
N PRO A 43 -2.18 17.68 25.15
CA PRO A 43 -1.10 18.60 24.82
C PRO A 43 0.22 17.85 24.62
N GLY A 44 0.92 18.16 23.53
CA GLY A 44 2.20 17.51 23.22
C GLY A 44 2.09 16.10 22.64
N ALA A 45 0.89 15.62 22.28
CA ALA A 45 0.79 14.34 21.57
C ALA A 45 1.50 14.40 20.22
N ILE A 46 2.26 13.35 19.92
CA ILE A 46 2.95 13.19 18.64
C ILE A 46 2.22 12.10 17.85
N TRP A 47 1.90 12.40 16.60
CA TRP A 47 1.38 11.38 15.70
C TRP A 47 2.51 10.48 15.23
N VAL A 48 2.30 9.17 15.35
CA VAL A 48 3.20 8.14 14.81
C VAL A 48 2.51 7.53 13.60
N PRO A 49 3.07 7.69 12.38
CA PRO A 49 2.57 7.00 11.20
C PRO A 49 2.55 5.48 11.38
N GLY A 50 1.69 4.82 10.61
CA GLY A 50 1.65 3.35 10.63
C GLY A 50 3.02 2.77 10.27
N HIS A 51 3.47 1.77 11.03
CA HIS A 51 4.80 1.20 10.88
C HIS A 51 4.82 -0.28 11.24
N TYR A 52 5.85 -0.98 10.77
CA TYR A 52 6.13 -2.35 11.19
C TYR A 52 6.97 -2.35 12.46
N GLY A 53 6.55 -3.13 13.45
CA GLY A 53 7.36 -3.38 14.64
C GLY A 53 8.19 -4.66 14.51
N PRO A 54 8.91 -5.03 15.58
CA PRO A 54 9.66 -6.27 15.65
C PRO A 54 8.75 -7.48 15.34
N GLY A 55 9.23 -8.39 14.49
CA GLY A 55 8.46 -9.55 14.04
C GLY A 55 7.51 -9.30 12.87
N GLY A 56 7.60 -8.15 12.19
CA GLY A 56 6.81 -7.88 10.98
C GLY A 56 5.34 -7.57 11.24
N LYS A 57 4.96 -7.36 12.50
CA LYS A 57 3.60 -6.95 12.87
C LYS A 57 3.36 -5.51 12.43
N TRP A 58 2.26 -5.28 11.71
CA TRP A 58 1.80 -3.95 11.34
C TRP A 58 1.12 -3.24 12.52
N PHE A 59 1.52 -2.00 12.77
CA PHE A 59 0.88 -1.09 13.72
C PHE A 59 0.20 0.04 12.93
N PRO A 60 -1.12 0.26 13.09
CA PRO A 60 -1.78 1.40 12.47
C PRO A 60 -1.28 2.73 13.07
N GLY A 61 -1.48 3.83 12.33
CA GLY A 61 -1.11 5.16 12.81
C GLY A 61 -1.85 5.50 14.10
N HIS A 62 -1.13 6.08 15.07
CA HIS A 62 -1.69 6.35 16.40
C HIS A 62 -1.02 7.54 17.08
N TRP A 63 -1.73 8.10 18.06
CA TRP A 63 -1.20 9.12 18.96
C TRP A 63 -0.32 8.50 20.03
N LYS A 64 0.90 9.02 20.17
CA LYS A 64 1.81 8.67 21.26
C LYS A 64 1.82 9.79 22.30
N LYS A 65 1.82 9.38 23.58
CA LYS A 65 2.06 10.29 24.71
C LYS A 65 3.47 10.88 24.60
N PRO A 66 3.65 12.16 24.97
CA PRO A 66 4.98 12.73 25.12
C PRO A 66 5.81 11.91 26.11
#